data_AF-G9L5C6-F1
#
_entry.id   AF-G9L5C6-F1
#
_cell.length_a   1.000
_cell.length_b   1.000
_cell.length_c   1.000
_cell.angle_alpha   90.00
_cell.angle_beta   90.00
_cell.angle_gamma   90.00
#
_symmetry.space_group_name_H-M   'P 1'
#
loop_
_entity.id
_entity.type
_entity.pdbx_description
1 polymer ?
#
loop_
_entity_poly.entity_id
_entity_poly.type
_entity_poly.pdbx_seq_one_letter_code
_entity_poly.pdbx_strand_id
1 'polypeptide(L)'
;DMISTLKKISTPVDTSNRDVMLNIINSSITTKAISRWASLACSIALDAVRTVQFEENGRKEIDIKKYARVEKIPGGIIEDSCVLRGVMINKDVTHPRMRRYIKNPRIVLLDSSLEYKKGESQTDIEITREEDFTRILQMEEEYIQQLCEDIIRLKPDVVITEKGISDLAQHYLMRANITAIRRVRKTDNNRIARACGARIVSRPEELREEDVGTGAGVLEIKKIGDEYFTFITDCKDPKACTVLLRGASKELLSEVERNLQDAMQVCRNVLLDPQLVPGGGASEMAV
;
A
#
# COMPACT_ATOMS: atom_id res chain seq x y z
N ASP A 1 -7.35 20.32 37.25
CA ASP A 1 -7.37 19.52 36.00
C ASP A 1 -6.09 19.68 35.21
N MET A 2 -5.32 18.60 35.07
CA MET A 2 -4.07 18.56 34.30
C MET A 2 -4.23 19.09 32.86
N ILE A 3 -5.31 18.71 32.18
CA ILE A 3 -5.57 19.09 30.79
C ILE A 3 -5.75 20.61 30.64
N SER A 4 -6.38 21.28 31.60
CA SER A 4 -6.61 22.73 31.50
C SER A 4 -5.33 23.52 31.78
N THR A 5 -4.45 23.03 32.66
CA THR A 5 -3.12 23.60 32.89
C THR A 5 -2.22 23.46 31.65
N LEU A 6 -2.18 22.26 31.04
CA LEU A 6 -1.40 22.01 29.83
C LEU A 6 -1.84 22.88 28.64
N LYS A 7 -3.14 23.12 28.48
CA LYS A 7 -3.68 24.03 27.45
C LYS A 7 -3.31 25.51 27.67
N LYS A 8 -2.96 25.93 28.88
CA LYS A 8 -2.55 27.31 29.18
C LYS A 8 -1.07 27.54 28.90
N ILE A 9 -0.23 26.55 29.15
CA ILE A 9 1.22 26.61 28.89
C ILE A 9 1.58 26.22 27.45
N SER A 10 0.60 25.76 26.67
CA SER A 10 0.85 25.33 25.29
C SER A 10 1.06 26.53 24.36
N THR A 11 1.98 26.33 23.42
CA THR A 11 2.33 27.29 22.37
C THR A 11 1.73 26.79 21.06
N PRO A 12 0.96 27.63 20.34
CA PRO A 12 0.39 27.23 19.06
C PRO A 12 1.50 27.11 18.01
N VAL A 13 1.39 26.12 17.14
CA VAL A 13 2.33 25.87 16.05
C VAL A 13 1.65 26.00 14.71
N ASP A 14 2.31 26.68 13.78
CA ASP A 14 1.88 26.69 12.39
C ASP A 14 2.28 25.39 11.68
N THR A 15 1.28 24.57 11.36
CA THR A 15 1.45 23.27 10.68
C THR A 15 1.75 23.40 9.18
N SER A 16 1.50 24.58 8.60
CA SER A 16 1.79 24.85 7.19
C SER A 16 3.29 25.02 6.95
N ASN A 17 3.99 25.63 7.91
CA ASN A 17 5.42 25.89 7.84
C ASN A 17 6.26 24.61 7.98
N ARG A 18 6.95 24.25 6.89
CA ARG A 18 7.76 23.03 6.83
C ARG A 18 8.94 23.07 7.79
N ASP A 19 9.60 24.21 7.95
CA ASP A 19 10.83 24.31 8.75
C ASP A 19 10.55 24.15 10.25
N VAL A 20 9.44 24.72 10.71
CA VAL A 20 8.97 24.55 12.09
C VAL A 20 8.66 23.08 12.36
N MET A 21 7.96 22.41 11.43
CA MET A 21 7.68 20.97 11.54
C MET A 21 8.98 20.14 11.59
N LEU A 22 9.94 20.44 10.73
CA LEU A 22 11.24 19.75 10.71
C LEU A 22 11.99 19.92 12.05
N ASN A 23 11.98 21.12 12.64
CA ASN A 23 12.62 21.36 13.95
C ASN A 23 11.97 20.54 15.07
N ILE A 24 10.64 20.43 15.06
CA ILE A 24 9.89 19.64 16.05
C ILE A 24 10.22 18.16 15.92
N ILE A 25 10.22 17.64 14.68
CA ILE A 25 10.53 16.23 14.42
C ILE A 25 11.99 15.94 14.78
N ASN A 26 12.91 16.86 14.45
CA ASN A 26 14.33 16.70 14.75
C ASN A 26 14.57 16.54 16.27
N SER A 27 13.81 17.25 17.09
CA SER A 27 13.88 17.13 18.55
C SER A 27 13.61 15.70 19.06
N SER A 28 12.80 14.91 18.34
CA SER A 28 12.51 13.50 18.66
C SER A 28 13.58 12.51 18.19
N ILE A 29 14.38 12.88 17.17
CA ILE A 29 15.39 12.02 16.56
C ILE A 29 16.79 12.28 17.14
N THR A 30 17.08 13.51 17.57
CA THR A 30 18.43 13.95 17.97
C THR A 30 19.01 13.14 19.13
N THR A 31 18.17 12.58 20.01
CA THR A 31 18.59 11.77 21.16
C THR A 31 19.04 10.36 20.80
N LYS A 32 19.04 9.99 19.51
CA LYS A 32 19.27 8.63 19.02
C LYS A 32 20.52 8.54 18.12
N ALA A 33 21.01 7.32 17.90
CA ALA A 33 22.22 7.05 17.12
C ALA A 33 22.15 7.49 15.64
N ILE A 34 20.97 7.88 15.15
CA ILE A 34 20.69 8.26 13.75
C ILE A 34 20.87 9.78 13.50
N SER A 35 21.43 10.54 14.44
CA SER A 35 21.59 12.01 14.31
C SER A 35 22.17 12.49 12.98
N ARG A 36 23.08 11.71 12.35
CA ARG A 36 23.66 12.02 11.04
C ARG A 36 22.67 12.03 9.87
N TRP A 37 21.60 11.25 9.94
CA TRP A 37 20.57 11.14 8.90
C TRP A 37 19.22 11.70 9.36
N ALA A 38 19.21 12.44 10.47
CA ALA A 38 18.00 12.98 11.06
C ALA A 38 17.25 13.91 10.10
N SER A 39 17.97 14.72 9.32
CA SER A 39 17.37 15.62 8.32
C SER A 39 16.52 14.89 7.28
N LEU A 40 17.08 13.82 6.69
CA LEU A 40 16.41 12.99 5.69
C LEU A 40 15.23 12.21 6.30
N ALA A 41 15.41 11.67 7.52
CA ALA A 41 14.33 11.00 8.23
C ALA A 41 13.17 11.96 8.56
N CYS A 42 13.47 13.20 8.95
CA CYS A 42 12.47 14.24 9.21
C CYS A 42 11.67 14.59 7.96
N SER A 43 12.33 14.78 6.82
CA SER A 43 11.64 15.06 5.55
C SER A 43 10.74 13.91 5.13
N ILE A 44 11.24 12.68 5.21
CA ILE A 44 10.48 11.48 4.85
C ILE A 44 9.25 11.30 5.75
N ALA A 45 9.42 11.46 7.07
CA ALA A 45 8.32 11.35 8.01
C ALA A 45 7.24 12.40 7.73
N LEU A 46 7.63 13.65 7.51
CA LEU A 46 6.69 14.74 7.23
C LEU A 46 5.92 14.50 5.92
N ASP A 47 6.61 14.08 4.86
CA ASP A 47 6.00 13.82 3.56
C ASP A 47 5.06 12.60 3.61
N ALA A 48 5.45 11.55 4.33
CA ALA A 48 4.59 10.38 4.54
C ALA A 48 3.30 10.73 5.31
N VAL A 49 3.41 11.48 6.42
CA VAL A 49 2.23 11.83 7.22
C VAL A 49 1.31 12.78 6.48
N ARG A 50 1.85 13.78 5.75
CA ARG A 50 1.06 14.67 4.90
C ARG A 50 0.33 13.92 3.79
N THR A 51 0.93 12.87 3.24
CA THR A 51 0.29 12.03 2.21
C THR A 51 -0.84 11.19 2.79
N VAL A 52 -0.67 10.63 3.99
CA VAL A 52 -1.67 9.76 4.63
C VAL A 52 -2.81 10.54 5.29
N GLN A 53 -2.65 11.85 5.48
CA GLN A 53 -3.69 12.70 6.05
C GLN A 53 -4.97 12.63 5.21
N PHE A 54 -6.08 12.32 5.87
CA PHE A 54 -7.41 12.40 5.28
C PHE A 54 -8.31 13.28 6.13
N GLU A 55 -9.13 14.09 5.48
CA GLU A 55 -10.14 14.91 6.14
C GLU A 55 -11.52 14.28 5.90
N GLU A 56 -12.14 13.83 6.98
CA GLU A 56 -13.50 13.30 6.97
C GLU A 56 -14.37 14.19 7.87
N ASN A 57 -15.44 14.78 7.31
CA ASN A 57 -16.39 15.61 8.05
C ASN A 57 -15.75 16.74 8.89
N GLY A 58 -14.68 17.35 8.36
CA GLY A 58 -13.96 18.44 9.03
C GLY A 58 -12.99 18.00 10.14
N ARG A 59 -12.84 16.68 10.38
CA ARG A 59 -11.82 16.13 11.27
C ARG A 59 -10.69 15.52 10.45
N LYS A 60 -9.47 15.91 10.78
CA LYS A 60 -8.25 15.29 10.25
C LYS A 60 -8.06 13.96 10.95
N GLU A 61 -8.08 12.87 10.19
CA GLU A 61 -7.70 11.55 10.67
C GLU A 61 -6.41 11.10 9.98
N ILE A 62 -5.49 10.57 10.80
CA ILE A 62 -4.18 10.12 10.36
C ILE A 62 -3.94 8.75 10.99
N ASP A 63 -4.01 7.70 10.18
CA ASP A 63 -3.67 6.32 10.59
C ASP A 63 -2.36 5.88 9.91
N ILE A 64 -1.25 6.19 10.58
CA ILE A 64 0.10 5.86 10.09
C ILE A 64 0.26 4.34 9.99
N LYS A 65 -0.21 3.59 11.00
CA LYS A 65 0.07 2.16 11.13
C LYS A 65 -0.48 1.34 9.96
N LYS A 66 -1.65 1.73 9.43
CA LYS A 66 -2.27 1.01 8.31
C LYS A 66 -1.86 1.54 6.95
N TYR A 67 -1.68 2.84 6.79
CA TYR A 67 -1.57 3.46 5.46
C TYR A 67 -0.16 3.93 5.10
N ALA A 68 0.69 4.22 6.08
CA ALA A 68 2.11 4.51 5.92
C ALA A 68 2.93 3.25 6.27
N ARG A 69 3.21 2.41 5.27
CA ARG A 69 4.06 1.22 5.47
C ARG A 69 5.50 1.57 5.15
N VAL A 70 6.40 1.11 5.98
CA VAL A 70 7.84 1.16 5.71
C VAL A 70 8.25 -0.16 5.07
N GLU A 71 8.80 -0.10 3.86
CA GLU A 71 9.36 -1.26 3.17
C GLU A 71 10.88 -1.18 3.20
N LYS A 72 11.51 -2.15 3.87
CA LYS A 72 12.97 -2.22 4.04
C LYS A 72 13.58 -3.07 2.95
N ILE A 73 14.47 -2.50 2.17
CA ILE A 73 15.21 -3.23 1.14
C ILE A 73 16.70 -3.15 1.46
N PRO A 74 17.35 -4.30 1.74
CA PRO A 74 18.78 -4.31 1.99
C PRO A 74 19.55 -3.90 0.74
N GLY A 75 20.65 -3.19 0.95
CA GLY A 75 21.50 -2.64 -0.11
C GLY A 75 21.17 -1.19 -0.45
N GLY A 76 22.01 -0.61 -1.30
CA GLY A 76 21.97 0.82 -1.61
C GLY A 76 22.50 1.70 -0.50
N ILE A 77 22.27 3.00 -0.66
CA ILE A 77 22.68 4.04 0.28
C ILE A 77 21.42 4.55 1.01
N ILE A 78 21.57 5.03 2.24
CA ILE A 78 20.45 5.58 3.02
C ILE A 78 19.80 6.78 2.30
N GLU A 79 20.59 7.54 1.55
CA GLU A 79 20.14 8.67 0.72
C GLU A 79 19.22 8.24 -0.43
N ASP A 80 19.25 6.97 -0.85
CA ASP A 80 18.30 6.43 -1.84
C ASP A 80 16.88 6.22 -1.24
N SER A 81 16.72 6.39 0.07
CA SER A 81 15.43 6.21 0.74
C SER A 81 14.47 7.33 0.37
N CYS A 82 13.26 6.99 -0.03
CA CYS A 82 12.28 7.96 -0.51
C CYS A 82 10.85 7.61 -0.07
N VAL A 83 9.99 8.63 -0.04
CA VAL A 83 8.55 8.43 0.13
C VAL A 83 7.93 8.23 -1.25
N LEU A 84 7.32 7.07 -1.46
CA LEU A 84 6.56 6.81 -2.66
C LEU A 84 5.12 7.26 -2.45
N ARG A 85 4.63 8.17 -3.32
CA ARG A 85 3.22 8.60 -3.39
C ARG A 85 2.37 7.50 -4.04
N GLY A 86 2.23 6.39 -3.32
CA GLY A 86 1.49 5.21 -3.76
C GLY A 86 1.93 3.98 -2.98
N VAL A 87 1.77 2.80 -3.58
CA VAL A 87 1.99 1.51 -2.91
C VAL A 87 3.04 0.70 -3.66
N MET A 88 3.98 0.18 -2.89
CA MET A 88 4.98 -0.79 -3.34
C MET A 88 4.61 -2.17 -2.81
N ILE A 89 4.74 -3.18 -3.68
CA ILE A 89 4.37 -4.57 -3.39
C ILE A 89 5.52 -5.48 -3.82
N ASN A 90 5.93 -6.40 -2.95
CA ASN A 90 6.90 -7.44 -3.28
C ASN A 90 6.23 -8.61 -4.01
N LYS A 91 5.82 -8.35 -5.26
CA LYS A 91 5.25 -9.31 -6.20
C LYS A 91 5.65 -8.95 -7.63
N ASP A 92 5.91 -9.98 -8.44
CA ASP A 92 6.11 -9.89 -9.89
C ASP A 92 4.78 -10.12 -10.63
N VAL A 93 4.78 -9.84 -11.94
CA VAL A 93 3.77 -10.35 -12.87
C VAL A 93 3.74 -11.88 -12.83
N THR A 94 2.56 -12.45 -13.05
CA THR A 94 2.42 -13.91 -13.09
C THR A 94 3.03 -14.53 -14.35
N HIS A 95 3.00 -13.80 -15.48
CA HIS A 95 3.44 -14.32 -16.77
C HIS A 95 4.45 -13.36 -17.44
N PRO A 96 5.57 -13.86 -18.01
CA PRO A 96 6.67 -13.02 -18.51
C PRO A 96 6.30 -12.13 -19.69
N ARG A 97 5.31 -12.53 -20.51
CA ARG A 97 4.81 -11.73 -21.63
C ARG A 97 3.80 -10.63 -21.24
N MET A 98 3.42 -10.54 -19.96
CA MET A 98 2.56 -9.44 -19.49
C MET A 98 3.35 -8.13 -19.43
N ARG A 99 2.64 -7.00 -19.55
CA ARG A 99 3.25 -5.67 -19.54
C ARG A 99 3.83 -5.37 -18.16
N ARG A 100 5.08 -4.90 -18.12
CA ARG A 100 5.77 -4.51 -16.87
C ARG A 100 5.72 -3.01 -16.60
N TYR A 101 5.34 -2.22 -17.58
CA TYR A 101 5.22 -0.76 -17.49
C TYR A 101 3.93 -0.30 -18.14
N ILE A 102 3.09 0.40 -17.38
CA ILE A 102 1.80 0.91 -17.82
C ILE A 102 1.61 2.32 -17.25
N LYS A 103 1.37 3.29 -18.14
CA LYS A 103 1.04 4.66 -17.77
C LYS A 103 -0.47 4.80 -17.64
N ASN A 104 -0.92 5.47 -16.58
CA ASN A 104 -2.32 5.64 -16.18
C ASN A 104 -3.10 4.31 -16.16
N PRO A 105 -2.65 3.30 -15.40
CA PRO A 105 -3.26 1.97 -15.40
C PRO A 105 -4.67 1.99 -14.83
N ARG A 106 -5.59 1.26 -15.49
CA ARG A 106 -6.89 0.89 -14.91
C ARG A 106 -6.74 -0.36 -14.05
N ILE A 107 -6.92 -0.21 -12.74
CA ILE A 107 -6.63 -1.26 -11.75
C ILE A 107 -7.94 -1.83 -11.19
N VAL A 108 -8.07 -3.16 -11.23
CA VAL A 108 -9.16 -3.92 -10.58
C VAL A 108 -8.60 -4.70 -9.41
N LEU A 109 -9.28 -4.64 -8.27
CA LEU A 109 -8.90 -5.32 -7.04
C LEU A 109 -9.91 -6.41 -6.68
N LEU A 110 -9.43 -7.63 -6.52
CA LEU A 110 -10.22 -8.80 -6.19
C LEU A 110 -9.75 -9.43 -4.88
N ASP A 111 -10.68 -9.83 -4.03
CA ASP A 111 -10.36 -10.66 -2.84
C ASP A 111 -10.43 -12.17 -3.11
N SER A 112 -11.04 -12.56 -4.23
CA SER A 112 -11.23 -13.95 -4.63
C SER A 112 -10.07 -14.51 -5.44
N SER A 113 -10.00 -15.85 -5.52
CA SER A 113 -9.14 -16.56 -6.45
C SER A 113 -9.75 -16.63 -7.83
N LEU A 114 -8.89 -16.54 -8.85
CA LEU A 114 -9.21 -16.88 -10.25
C LEU A 114 -8.79 -18.33 -10.51
N GLU A 115 -9.39 -19.22 -9.73
CA GLU A 115 -9.17 -20.66 -9.75
C GLU A 115 -10.53 -21.34 -9.69
N TYR A 116 -10.61 -22.57 -10.18
CA TYR A 116 -11.84 -23.34 -10.07
C TYR A 116 -12.22 -23.55 -8.61
N LYS A 117 -13.47 -23.19 -8.28
CA LYS A 117 -14.02 -23.36 -6.94
C LYS A 117 -15.00 -24.51 -6.97
N LYS A 118 -14.87 -25.40 -6.00
CA LYS A 118 -15.90 -26.41 -5.73
C LYS A 118 -17.13 -25.70 -5.17
N GLY A 119 -18.31 -26.21 -5.49
CA GLY A 119 -19.55 -25.75 -4.88
C GLY A 119 -19.50 -25.89 -3.36
N GLU A 120 -20.20 -25.00 -2.65
CA GLU A 120 -20.28 -25.06 -1.17
C GLU A 120 -21.10 -26.27 -0.69
N SER A 121 -22.05 -26.73 -1.50
CA SER A 121 -22.79 -27.97 -1.26
C SER A 121 -21.92 -29.20 -1.55
N GLN A 122 -22.18 -30.30 -0.84
CA GLN A 122 -21.54 -31.59 -1.13
C GLN A 122 -21.94 -32.05 -2.53
N THR A 123 -21.06 -31.84 -3.49
CA THR A 123 -21.17 -32.36 -4.86
C THR A 123 -20.22 -33.54 -5.01
N ASP A 124 -20.77 -34.75 -4.99
CA ASP A 124 -20.04 -35.96 -5.30
C ASP A 124 -20.01 -36.15 -6.82
N ILE A 125 -18.80 -36.28 -7.37
CA ILE A 125 -18.58 -36.51 -8.79
C ILE A 125 -18.18 -37.98 -8.96
N GLU A 126 -19.10 -38.79 -9.46
CA GLU A 126 -18.82 -40.18 -9.80
C GLU A 126 -18.25 -40.27 -11.22
N ILE A 127 -17.01 -40.74 -11.32
CA ILE A 127 -16.33 -40.92 -12.60
C ILE A 127 -16.45 -42.39 -12.97
N THR A 128 -17.24 -42.69 -14.00
CA THR A 128 -17.50 -44.08 -14.43
C THR A 128 -16.89 -44.39 -15.79
N ARG A 129 -16.82 -43.40 -16.68
CA ARG A 129 -16.28 -43.51 -18.04
C ARG A 129 -15.09 -42.59 -18.24
N GLU A 130 -14.20 -42.95 -19.16
CA GLU A 130 -13.06 -42.09 -19.55
C GLU A 130 -13.52 -40.72 -20.09
N GLU A 131 -14.67 -40.67 -20.76
CA GLU A 131 -15.27 -39.41 -21.25
C GLU A 131 -15.68 -38.44 -20.12
N ASP A 132 -15.99 -38.96 -18.93
CA ASP A 132 -16.35 -38.12 -17.78
C ASP A 132 -15.15 -37.24 -17.36
N PHE A 133 -13.92 -37.76 -17.44
CA PHE A 133 -12.71 -36.98 -17.17
C PHE A 133 -12.56 -35.78 -18.10
N THR A 134 -12.85 -35.98 -19.39
CA THR A 134 -12.75 -34.90 -20.39
C THR A 134 -13.80 -33.83 -20.14
N ARG A 135 -15.03 -34.23 -19.77
CA ARG A 135 -16.10 -33.28 -19.41
C ARG A 135 -15.75 -32.44 -18.19
N ILE A 136 -15.14 -33.02 -17.16
CA ILE A 136 -14.74 -32.27 -15.96
C ILE A 136 -13.69 -31.20 -16.30
N LEU A 137 -12.71 -31.55 -17.14
CA LEU A 137 -11.68 -30.59 -17.58
C LEU A 137 -12.29 -29.45 -18.41
N GLN A 138 -13.24 -29.76 -19.30
CA GLN A 138 -13.97 -28.74 -20.07
C GLN A 138 -14.78 -27.80 -19.17
N MET A 139 -15.48 -28.34 -18.17
CA MET A 139 -16.23 -27.52 -17.20
C MET A 139 -15.31 -26.61 -16.39
N GLU A 140 -14.13 -27.10 -16.00
CA GLU A 140 -13.13 -26.29 -15.30
C GLU A 140 -12.64 -25.13 -16.17
N GLU A 141 -12.35 -25.41 -17.45
CA GLU A 141 -11.92 -24.42 -18.42
C GLU A 141 -12.99 -23.36 -18.70
N GLU A 142 -14.23 -23.79 -18.95
CA GLU A 142 -15.36 -22.88 -19.17
C GLU A 142 -15.60 -21.96 -17.97
N TYR A 143 -15.53 -22.48 -16.74
CA TYR A 143 -15.68 -21.69 -15.53
C TYR A 143 -14.60 -20.60 -15.41
N ILE A 144 -13.34 -20.97 -15.64
CA ILE A 144 -12.22 -20.02 -15.59
C ILE A 144 -12.34 -18.97 -16.71
N GLN A 145 -12.79 -19.40 -17.89
CA GLN A 145 -13.02 -18.50 -19.02
C GLN A 145 -14.09 -17.46 -18.70
N GLN A 146 -15.24 -17.87 -18.16
CA GLN A 146 -16.32 -16.95 -17.77
C GLN A 146 -15.85 -15.90 -16.76
N LEU A 147 -15.12 -16.31 -15.72
CA LEU A 147 -14.56 -15.38 -14.73
C LEU A 147 -13.61 -14.36 -15.37
N CYS A 148 -12.80 -14.78 -16.34
CA CYS A 148 -11.90 -13.89 -17.05
C CYS A 148 -12.69 -12.96 -17.99
N GLU A 149 -13.74 -13.43 -18.64
CA GLU A 149 -14.58 -12.63 -19.53
C GLU A 149 -15.27 -11.47 -18.81
N ASP A 150 -15.77 -11.69 -17.59
CA ASP A 150 -16.35 -10.63 -16.77
C ASP A 150 -15.35 -9.51 -16.46
N ILE A 151 -14.10 -9.87 -16.20
CA ILE A 151 -13.00 -8.92 -15.99
C ILE A 151 -12.65 -8.20 -17.30
N ILE A 152 -12.53 -8.95 -18.40
CA ILE A 152 -12.16 -8.43 -19.72
C ILE A 152 -13.23 -7.46 -20.25
N ARG A 153 -14.51 -7.67 -19.94
CA ARG A 153 -15.63 -6.78 -20.30
C ARG A 153 -15.36 -5.33 -19.89
N LEU A 154 -14.75 -5.12 -18.73
CA LEU A 154 -14.43 -3.79 -18.18
C LEU A 154 -13.17 -3.18 -18.80
N LYS A 155 -12.39 -3.97 -19.55
CA LYS A 155 -11.10 -3.61 -20.17
C LYS A 155 -10.10 -2.97 -19.17
N PRO A 156 -9.80 -3.61 -18.03
CA PRO A 156 -8.76 -3.14 -17.12
C PRO A 156 -7.37 -3.39 -17.71
N ASP A 157 -6.38 -2.62 -17.28
CA ASP A 157 -4.98 -2.86 -17.63
C ASP A 157 -4.31 -3.83 -16.64
N VAL A 158 -4.76 -3.80 -15.39
CA VAL A 158 -4.14 -4.49 -14.27
C VAL A 158 -5.23 -5.13 -13.40
N VAL A 159 -5.02 -6.39 -13.04
CA VAL A 159 -5.87 -7.13 -12.10
C VAL A 159 -4.99 -7.61 -10.95
N ILE A 160 -5.41 -7.30 -9.73
CA ILE A 160 -4.70 -7.69 -8.52
C ILE A 160 -5.63 -8.56 -7.68
N THR A 161 -5.19 -9.77 -7.37
CA THR A 161 -5.94 -10.72 -6.55
C THR A 161 -5.25 -10.95 -5.21
N GLU A 162 -6.04 -11.02 -4.13
CA GLU A 162 -5.53 -11.43 -2.81
C GLU A 162 -5.10 -12.91 -2.82
N LYS A 163 -5.82 -13.75 -3.58
CA LYS A 163 -5.56 -15.19 -3.69
C LYS A 163 -4.78 -15.54 -4.96
N GLY A 164 -4.72 -16.82 -5.28
CA GLY A 164 -4.06 -17.34 -6.47
C GLY A 164 -4.83 -17.06 -7.76
N ILE A 165 -4.12 -17.29 -8.87
CA ILE A 165 -4.62 -17.20 -10.24
C ILE A 165 -4.11 -18.45 -10.94
N SER A 166 -5.02 -19.24 -11.51
CA SER A 166 -4.72 -20.44 -12.29
C SER A 166 -3.94 -20.08 -13.55
N ASP A 167 -3.10 -20.99 -14.06
CA ASP A 167 -2.29 -20.73 -15.25
C ASP A 167 -3.16 -20.55 -16.51
N LEU A 168 -4.31 -21.22 -16.57
CA LEU A 168 -5.30 -21.01 -17.62
C LEU A 168 -5.87 -19.58 -17.59
N ALA A 169 -6.21 -19.08 -16.39
CA ALA A 169 -6.69 -17.71 -16.22
C ALA A 169 -5.62 -16.69 -16.64
N GLN A 170 -4.34 -16.95 -16.32
CA GLN A 170 -3.24 -16.09 -16.75
C GLN A 170 -3.12 -16.02 -18.28
N HIS A 171 -3.35 -17.14 -18.98
CA HIS A 171 -3.33 -17.17 -20.44
C HIS A 171 -4.46 -16.32 -21.04
N TYR A 172 -5.69 -16.43 -20.51
CA TYR A 172 -6.81 -15.60 -20.95
C TYR A 172 -6.57 -14.10 -20.70
N LEU A 173 -6.12 -13.74 -19.51
CA LEU A 173 -5.77 -12.35 -19.16
C LEU A 173 -4.61 -11.82 -20.02
N MET A 174 -3.60 -12.64 -20.30
CA MET A 174 -2.49 -12.28 -21.17
C MET A 174 -2.97 -11.98 -22.60
N ARG A 175 -3.86 -12.81 -23.17
CA ARG A 175 -4.43 -12.58 -24.51
C ARG A 175 -5.22 -11.28 -24.57
N ALA A 176 -5.88 -10.91 -23.48
CA ALA A 176 -6.57 -9.63 -23.34
C ALA A 176 -5.63 -8.44 -23.01
N ASN A 177 -4.32 -8.67 -22.96
CA ASN A 177 -3.30 -7.67 -22.61
C ASN A 177 -3.44 -7.08 -21.20
N ILE A 178 -3.95 -7.88 -20.26
CA ILE A 178 -4.17 -7.52 -18.86
C ILE A 178 -3.03 -8.09 -18.01
N THR A 179 -2.46 -7.24 -17.16
CA THR A 179 -1.39 -7.64 -16.24
C THR A 179 -1.98 -8.16 -14.94
N ALA A 180 -1.62 -9.39 -14.58
CA ALA A 180 -2.13 -10.04 -13.38
C ALA A 180 -1.06 -10.11 -12.27
N ILE A 181 -1.46 -9.74 -11.05
CA ILE A 181 -0.64 -9.88 -9.84
C ILE A 181 -1.43 -10.72 -8.84
N ARG A 182 -0.84 -11.83 -8.39
CA ARG A 182 -1.49 -12.79 -7.48
C ARG A 182 -0.89 -12.79 -6.08
N ARG A 183 -1.65 -13.31 -5.12
CA ARG A 183 -1.24 -13.53 -3.73
C ARG A 183 -0.80 -12.24 -3.03
N VAL A 184 -1.52 -11.14 -3.27
CA VAL A 184 -1.29 -9.87 -2.57
C VAL A 184 -1.86 -9.97 -1.15
N ARG A 185 -1.17 -9.37 -0.17
CA ARG A 185 -1.67 -9.36 1.21
C ARG A 185 -2.92 -8.50 1.31
N LYS A 186 -3.90 -8.90 2.12
CA LYS A 186 -5.13 -8.10 2.37
C LYS A 186 -4.83 -6.66 2.79
N THR A 187 -3.80 -6.46 3.61
CA THR A 187 -3.34 -5.12 4.02
C THR A 187 -2.86 -4.28 2.86
N ASP A 188 -2.15 -4.88 1.89
CA ASP A 188 -1.67 -4.18 0.71
C ASP A 188 -2.82 -3.91 -0.24
N ASN A 189 -3.77 -4.85 -0.40
CA ASN A 189 -4.98 -4.63 -1.20
C ASN A 189 -5.79 -3.41 -0.72
N ASN A 190 -5.99 -3.28 0.60
CA ASN A 190 -6.65 -2.11 1.20
C ASN A 190 -5.89 -0.79 0.94
N ARG A 191 -4.56 -0.84 0.92
CA ARG A 191 -3.73 0.34 0.64
C ARG A 191 -3.79 0.72 -0.83
N ILE A 192 -3.75 -0.26 -1.74
CA ILE A 192 -3.89 -0.02 -3.18
C ILE A 192 -5.27 0.57 -3.49
N ALA A 193 -6.33 0.04 -2.87
CA ALA A 193 -7.68 0.57 -2.98
C ALA A 193 -7.73 2.06 -2.63
N ARG A 194 -7.14 2.43 -1.49
CA ARG A 194 -7.07 3.83 -1.04
C ARG A 194 -6.15 4.71 -1.89
N ALA A 195 -5.08 4.16 -2.44
CA ALA A 195 -4.14 4.92 -3.27
C ALA A 195 -4.69 5.17 -4.68
N CYS A 196 -5.42 4.20 -5.26
CA CYS A 196 -5.89 4.25 -6.64
C CYS A 196 -7.37 4.63 -6.78
N GLY A 197 -8.12 4.63 -5.67
CA GLY A 197 -9.57 4.80 -5.67
C GLY A 197 -10.35 3.57 -6.16
N ALA A 198 -9.71 2.40 -6.23
CA ALA A 198 -10.38 1.15 -6.62
C ALA A 198 -11.21 0.59 -5.46
N ARG A 199 -12.34 -0.05 -5.77
CA ARG A 199 -13.10 -0.83 -4.78
C ARG A 199 -12.65 -2.29 -4.83
N ILE A 200 -12.51 -2.90 -3.64
CA ILE A 200 -12.21 -4.33 -3.53
C ILE A 200 -13.52 -5.08 -3.73
N VAL A 201 -13.54 -5.95 -4.73
CA VAL A 201 -14.72 -6.75 -5.08
C VAL A 201 -14.45 -8.22 -4.79
N SER A 202 -15.44 -8.91 -4.23
CA SER A 202 -15.29 -10.33 -3.88
C SER A 202 -15.59 -11.26 -5.04
N ARG A 203 -16.61 -10.96 -5.84
CA ARG A 203 -17.03 -11.78 -6.97
C ARG A 203 -16.74 -11.07 -8.29
N PRO A 204 -16.00 -11.68 -9.23
CA PRO A 204 -15.73 -11.06 -10.53
C PRO A 204 -17.01 -10.71 -11.31
N GLU A 205 -18.06 -11.51 -11.16
CA GLU A 205 -19.38 -11.30 -11.78
C GLU A 205 -20.05 -9.97 -11.36
N GLU A 206 -19.78 -9.50 -10.15
CA GLU A 206 -20.35 -8.26 -9.58
C GLU A 206 -19.51 -7.02 -9.93
N LEU A 207 -18.39 -7.17 -10.64
CA LEU A 207 -17.54 -6.06 -11.02
C LEU A 207 -18.28 -5.07 -11.92
N ARG A 208 -18.24 -3.79 -11.52
CA ARG A 208 -18.79 -2.67 -12.28
C ARG A 208 -17.70 -1.68 -12.66
N GLU A 209 -18.02 -0.77 -13.58
CA GLU A 209 -17.08 0.29 -13.98
C GLU A 209 -16.71 1.23 -12.82
N GLU A 210 -17.60 1.39 -11.84
CA GLU A 210 -17.37 2.18 -10.62
C GLU A 210 -16.28 1.59 -9.70
N ASP A 211 -16.00 0.29 -9.82
CA ASP A 211 -15.02 -0.38 -8.97
C ASP A 211 -13.58 -0.22 -9.50
N VAL A 212 -13.42 0.20 -10.76
CA VAL A 212 -12.13 0.30 -11.44
C VAL A 212 -11.39 1.56 -10.98
N GLY A 213 -10.24 1.36 -10.34
CA GLY A 213 -9.36 2.46 -9.93
C GLY A 213 -8.60 3.04 -11.12
N THR A 214 -8.72 4.36 -11.32
CA THR A 214 -7.99 5.14 -12.34
C THR A 214 -7.05 6.19 -11.73
N GLY A 215 -6.92 6.17 -10.39
CA GLY A 215 -6.16 7.18 -9.65
C GLY A 215 -4.65 7.02 -9.70
N ALA A 216 -4.13 5.92 -10.22
CA ALA A 216 -2.69 5.64 -10.32
C ALA A 216 -2.08 6.26 -11.60
N GLY A 217 -0.91 6.88 -11.47
CA GLY A 217 -0.20 7.50 -12.60
C GLY A 217 0.67 6.52 -13.37
N VAL A 218 1.40 5.64 -12.67
CA VAL A 218 2.28 4.64 -13.28
C VAL A 218 2.25 3.34 -12.50
N LEU A 219 2.10 2.22 -13.20
CA LEU A 219 2.49 0.90 -12.70
C LEU A 219 3.79 0.47 -13.37
N GLU A 220 4.78 0.16 -12.56
CA GLU A 220 6.09 -0.30 -13.03
C GLU A 220 6.61 -1.45 -12.17
N ILE A 221 7.15 -2.48 -12.81
CA ILE A 221 7.80 -3.58 -12.11
C ILE A 221 9.31 -3.43 -12.26
N LYS A 222 9.99 -3.17 -11.14
CA LYS A 222 11.46 -3.09 -11.10
C LYS A 222 12.03 -4.23 -10.29
N LYS A 223 13.19 -4.69 -10.72
CA LYS A 223 14.04 -5.55 -9.92
C LYS A 223 14.90 -4.69 -9.00
N ILE A 224 14.86 -4.93 -7.70
CA ILE A 224 15.78 -4.32 -6.74
C ILE A 224 16.52 -5.44 -6.02
N GLY A 225 17.84 -5.51 -6.22
CA GLY A 225 18.61 -6.68 -5.81
C GLY A 225 18.19 -7.90 -6.62
N ASP A 226 17.75 -8.95 -5.92
CA ASP A 226 17.30 -10.21 -6.53
C ASP A 226 15.77 -10.36 -6.59
N GLU A 227 15.02 -9.43 -6.01
CA GLU A 227 13.57 -9.48 -5.92
C GLU A 227 12.89 -8.50 -6.87
N TYR A 228 11.72 -8.90 -7.40
CA TYR A 228 10.86 -8.05 -8.21
C TYR A 228 9.82 -7.35 -7.34
N PHE A 229 9.72 -6.05 -7.52
CA PHE A 229 8.74 -5.23 -6.84
C PHE A 229 7.86 -4.52 -7.86
N THR A 230 6.57 -4.54 -7.60
CA THR A 230 5.58 -3.72 -8.31
C THR A 230 5.45 -2.39 -7.60
N PHE A 231 5.63 -1.31 -8.34
CA PHE A 231 5.45 0.07 -7.94
C PHE A 231 4.16 0.60 -8.56
N ILE A 232 3.25 1.04 -7.71
CA ILE A 232 2.08 1.82 -8.13
C ILE A 232 2.33 3.22 -7.59
N THR A 233 2.70 4.14 -8.49
CA THR A 233 3.24 5.47 -8.15
C THR A 233 2.48 6.57 -8.88
N ASP A 234 2.73 7.82 -8.48
CA ASP A 234 2.09 9.02 -9.01
C ASP A 234 0.55 8.99 -8.90
N CYS A 235 0.06 8.49 -7.77
CA CYS A 235 -1.36 8.55 -7.48
C CYS A 235 -1.81 10.00 -7.27
N LYS A 236 -2.97 10.38 -7.81
CA LYS A 236 -3.51 11.75 -7.71
C LYS A 236 -3.70 12.20 -6.26
N ASP A 237 -4.46 11.40 -5.51
CA ASP A 237 -4.76 11.62 -4.08
C ASP A 237 -4.49 10.35 -3.27
N PRO A 238 -3.21 9.98 -3.06
CA PRO A 238 -2.88 8.75 -2.38
C PRO A 238 -3.17 8.89 -0.89
N LYS A 239 -4.24 8.25 -0.40
CA LYS A 239 -4.50 8.14 1.05
C LYS A 239 -3.66 7.04 1.72
N ALA A 240 -2.72 6.46 1.00
CA ALA A 240 -1.75 5.47 1.46
C ALA A 240 -0.41 5.68 0.75
N CYS A 241 0.69 5.59 1.49
CA CYS A 241 2.03 5.76 0.96
C CYS A 241 2.95 4.65 1.45
N THR A 242 3.91 4.22 0.64
CA THR A 242 5.01 3.35 1.09
C THR A 242 6.28 4.19 1.24
N VAL A 243 6.91 4.11 2.41
CA VAL A 243 8.24 4.65 2.64
C VAL A 243 9.24 3.57 2.25
N LEU A 244 10.04 3.82 1.22
CA LEU A 244 11.12 2.94 0.81
C LEU A 244 12.36 3.26 1.65
N LEU A 245 12.82 2.30 2.45
CA LEU A 245 14.07 2.41 3.19
C LEU A 245 15.15 1.53 2.56
N ARG A 246 16.26 2.17 2.23
CA ARG A 246 17.48 1.57 1.66
C ARG A 246 18.64 1.75 2.63
N GLY A 247 19.58 0.83 2.65
CA GLY A 247 20.66 0.88 3.63
C GLY A 247 21.58 -0.34 3.60
N ALA A 248 22.77 -0.14 4.16
CA ALA A 248 23.87 -1.12 4.09
C ALA A 248 23.56 -2.44 4.79
N SER A 249 22.89 -2.40 5.96
CA SER A 249 22.59 -3.59 6.75
C SER A 249 21.13 -3.63 7.22
N LYS A 250 20.61 -4.85 7.38
CA LYS A 250 19.23 -5.07 7.87
C LYS A 250 19.02 -4.54 9.29
N GLU A 251 20.05 -4.61 10.12
CA GLU A 251 20.00 -4.09 11.50
C GLU A 251 19.88 -2.57 11.52
N LEU A 252 20.70 -1.87 10.72
CA LEU A 252 20.59 -0.42 10.57
C LEU A 252 19.22 -0.02 10.04
N LEU A 253 18.69 -0.74 9.04
CA LEU A 253 17.34 -0.51 8.51
C LEU A 253 16.25 -0.66 9.58
N SER A 254 16.39 -1.63 10.49
CA SER A 254 15.43 -1.82 11.58
C SER A 254 15.48 -0.69 12.61
N GLU A 255 16.66 -0.12 12.86
CA GLU A 255 16.83 1.03 13.75
C GLU A 255 16.30 2.31 13.10
N VAL A 256 16.53 2.50 11.79
CA VAL A 256 15.95 3.61 11.02
C VAL A 256 14.43 3.53 11.01
N GLU A 257 13.85 2.35 10.78
CA GLU A 257 12.39 2.15 10.79
C GLU A 257 11.76 2.55 12.13
N ARG A 258 12.33 2.13 13.26
CA ARG A 258 11.85 2.52 14.60
C ARG A 258 11.88 4.02 14.78
N ASN A 259 12.96 4.67 14.37
CA ASN A 259 13.15 6.11 14.53
C ASN A 259 12.22 6.91 13.62
N LEU A 260 11.95 6.39 12.43
CA LEU A 260 11.00 6.96 11.48
C LEU A 260 9.56 6.80 11.99
N GLN A 261 9.22 5.67 12.61
CA GLN A 261 7.91 5.45 13.21
C GLN A 261 7.62 6.47 14.33
N ASP A 262 8.58 6.72 15.21
CA ASP A 262 8.45 7.74 16.25
C ASP A 262 8.31 9.14 15.65
N ALA A 263 9.14 9.47 14.66
CA ALA A 263 9.07 10.74 13.94
C ALA A 263 7.69 10.97 13.28
N MET A 264 7.13 9.94 12.62
CA MET A 264 5.78 10.00 12.06
C MET A 264 4.73 10.20 13.13
N GLN A 265 4.86 9.54 14.29
CA GLN A 265 3.89 9.70 15.38
C GLN A 265 3.92 11.11 15.98
N VAL A 266 5.10 11.73 16.09
CA VAL A 266 5.24 13.15 16.47
C VAL A 266 4.59 14.05 15.42
N CYS A 267 4.85 13.82 14.12
CA CYS A 267 4.18 14.57 13.03
C CYS A 267 2.65 14.50 13.14
N ARG A 268 2.12 13.29 13.38
CA ARG A 268 0.69 13.05 13.52
C ARG A 268 0.11 13.84 14.69
N ASN A 269 0.77 13.83 15.84
CA ASN A 269 0.28 14.56 17.02
C ASN A 269 0.19 16.07 16.73
N VAL A 270 1.22 16.64 16.10
CA VAL A 270 1.25 18.09 15.77
C VAL A 270 0.21 18.46 14.70
N LEU A 271 -0.08 17.57 13.75
CA LEU A 271 -1.10 17.80 12.72
C LEU A 271 -2.53 17.68 13.25
N LEU A 272 -2.75 16.85 14.28
CA LEU A 272 -4.04 16.72 14.95
C LEU A 272 -4.28 17.88 15.91
N ASP A 273 -3.31 18.17 16.77
CA ASP A 273 -3.33 19.22 17.77
C ASP A 273 -2.14 20.16 17.54
N PRO A 274 -2.35 21.34 16.93
CA PRO A 274 -1.28 22.29 16.60
C PRO A 274 -0.84 23.09 17.83
N GLN A 275 -0.53 22.40 18.93
CA GLN A 275 -0.12 22.96 20.21
C GLN A 275 1.04 22.15 20.79
N LEU A 276 2.08 22.83 21.26
CA LEU A 276 3.25 22.21 21.88
C LEU A 276 3.44 22.70 23.31
N VAL A 277 3.96 21.82 24.16
CA VAL A 277 4.33 22.14 25.54
C VAL A 277 5.85 22.01 25.72
N PRO A 278 6.47 22.80 26.61
CA PRO A 278 7.89 22.70 26.90
C PRO A 278 8.21 21.36 27.58
N GLY A 279 9.19 20.63 27.05
CA GLY A 279 9.65 19.35 27.59
C GLY A 279 10.66 19.51 28.73
N GLY A 280 11.44 18.44 28.99
CA GLY A 280 12.55 18.46 29.95
C GLY A 280 12.13 18.49 31.42
N GLY A 281 10.95 17.96 31.76
CA GLY A 281 10.41 17.98 33.13
C GLY A 281 9.63 19.24 33.49
N ALA A 282 9.65 20.28 32.64
CA ALA A 282 9.00 21.55 32.92
C ALA A 282 7.46 21.42 32.95
N SER A 283 6.89 20.65 32.03
CA SER A 283 5.45 20.38 32.00
C SER A 283 5.00 19.53 33.18
N GLU A 284 5.81 18.55 33.60
CA GLU A 284 5.54 17.70 34.75
C GLU A 284 5.59 18.47 36.08
N MET A 285 6.45 19.49 36.20
CA MET A 285 6.48 20.37 37.38
C MET A 285 5.36 21.41 37.41
N ALA A 286 4.86 21.81 36.24
CA ALA A 286 3.80 22.82 36.12
C ALA A 286 2.39 22.26 36.41
N VAL A 287 2.23 20.94 36.39
CA VAL A 287 0.98 20.20 36.57
C VAL A 287 0.88 19.64 37.98
#